data_AF-A0A521IAR2-F1
#
_entry.id   AF-A0A521IAR2-F1
#
_cell.length_a   1.000
_cell.length_b   1.000
_cell.length_c   1.000
_cell.angle_alpha   90.00
_cell.angle_beta   90.00
_cell.angle_gamma   90.00
#
_symmetry.space_group_name_H-M   'P 1'
#
loop_
_entity.id
_entity.type
_entity.pdbx_description
1 polymer ?
#
loop_
_entity_poly.entity_id
_entity_poly.type
_entity_poly.pdbx_seq_one_letter_code
_entity_poly.pdbx_strand_id
1 'polypeptide(L)'
;MSAPPSAPLAHDQATTFLLAEHSRLCELYLSTRETAERRVTLFLTLATTIVGVSVALSQLGIATVQLLEVAFASALGIFFLGVITFHRLLERSMQGTEYLRAINRIHHFFIERAPEIEPYLFWAPYDNLPRYDARGVGGAETREVVLLIDCIFFGVTVALPLMIFDINLVVIAILAGVIGFVLCLVAHHQYERVVLAREEKQKAEIVRYPFSESQRGEKVKQLTTNEP
;
A
#
# COMPACT_ATOMS: atom_id res chain seq x y z
N MET A 1 48.65 -23.29 2.30
CA MET A 1 47.52 -24.07 1.74
C MET A 1 46.55 -24.34 2.86
N SER A 2 45.53 -23.50 3.02
CA SER A 2 44.43 -23.74 3.97
C SER A 2 43.54 -24.86 3.43
N ALA A 3 43.30 -25.88 4.26
CA ALA A 3 42.38 -26.96 3.93
C ALA A 3 40.98 -26.40 3.62
N PRO A 4 40.24 -26.95 2.65
CA PRO A 4 38.85 -26.55 2.42
C PRO A 4 38.04 -26.83 3.69
N PRO A 5 37.17 -25.90 4.12
CA PRO A 5 36.33 -26.11 5.29
C PRO A 5 35.50 -27.39 5.10
N SER A 6 35.47 -28.25 6.12
CA SER A 6 34.66 -29.47 6.09
C SER A 6 33.20 -29.08 5.87
N ALA A 7 32.58 -29.65 4.82
CA ALA A 7 31.21 -29.37 4.38
C ALA A 7 30.14 -29.18 5.49
N PRO A 8 30.15 -29.92 6.63
CA PRO A 8 29.17 -29.69 7.70
C PRO A 8 29.27 -28.31 8.40
N LEU A 9 30.46 -27.74 8.58
CA LEU A 9 30.63 -26.43 9.23
C LEU A 9 30.11 -25.28 8.36
N ALA A 10 30.30 -25.37 7.04
CA ALA A 10 29.79 -24.38 6.10
C ALA A 10 28.26 -24.38 6.03
N HIS A 11 27.62 -25.54 6.22
CA HIS A 11 26.17 -25.68 6.19
C HIS A 11 25.49 -25.07 7.43
N ASP A 12 26.10 -25.26 8.60
CA ASP A 12 25.63 -24.70 9.87
C ASP A 12 25.75 -23.16 9.90
N GLN A 13 26.85 -22.63 9.36
CA GLN A 13 27.05 -21.18 9.20
C GLN A 13 26.03 -20.55 8.24
N ALA A 14 25.75 -21.20 7.10
CA ALA A 14 24.77 -20.71 6.14
C ALA A 14 23.34 -20.70 6.73
N THR A 15 22.99 -21.72 7.51
CA THR A 15 21.69 -21.81 8.20
C THR A 15 21.55 -20.71 9.24
N THR A 16 22.57 -20.52 10.07
CA THR A 16 22.60 -19.44 11.08
C THR A 16 22.48 -18.07 10.43
N PHE A 17 23.20 -17.82 9.33
CA PHE A 17 23.12 -16.57 8.58
C PHE A 17 21.70 -16.33 8.04
N LEU A 18 21.07 -17.34 7.43
CA LEU A 18 19.72 -17.18 6.87
C LEU A 18 18.63 -17.00 7.93
N LEU A 19 18.78 -17.60 9.12
CA LEU A 19 17.90 -17.33 10.25
C LEU A 19 18.03 -15.88 10.72
N ALA A 20 19.26 -15.37 10.84
CA ALA A 20 19.50 -13.96 11.19
C ALA A 20 18.98 -12.99 10.12
N GLU A 21 19.13 -13.34 8.84
CA GLU A 21 18.57 -12.56 7.74
C GLU A 21 17.04 -12.58 7.74
N HIS A 22 16.42 -13.74 8.03
CA HIS A 22 14.98 -13.86 8.15
C HIS A 22 14.42 -12.97 9.28
N SER A 23 15.02 -12.99 10.47
CA SER A 23 14.58 -12.12 11.56
C SER A 23 14.73 -10.64 11.19
N ARG A 24 15.84 -10.27 10.55
CA ARG A 24 16.07 -8.91 10.05
C ARG A 24 15.02 -8.48 9.02
N LEU A 25 14.64 -9.35 8.08
CA LEU A 25 13.60 -9.07 7.08
C LEU A 25 12.22 -8.89 7.72
N CYS A 26 11.87 -9.71 8.72
CA CYS A 26 10.64 -9.56 9.48
C CYS A 26 10.58 -8.22 10.21
N GLU A 27 11.67 -7.81 10.86
CA GLU A 27 11.78 -6.50 11.52
C GLU A 27 11.62 -5.34 10.53
N LEU A 28 12.27 -5.41 9.36
CA LEU A 28 12.16 -4.40 8.30
C LEU A 28 10.73 -4.31 7.74
N TYR A 29 10.07 -5.45 7.56
CA TYR A 29 8.67 -5.51 7.13
C TYR A 29 7.75 -4.85 8.15
N LEU A 30 7.86 -5.20 9.44
CA LEU A 30 7.06 -4.61 10.51
C LEU A 30 7.32 -3.09 10.65
N SER A 31 8.58 -2.67 10.65
CA SER A 31 8.95 -1.25 10.70
C SER A 31 8.37 -0.44 9.54
N THR A 32 8.31 -1.03 8.35
CA THR A 32 7.69 -0.42 7.16
C THR A 32 6.18 -0.23 7.36
N ARG A 33 5.49 -1.23 7.95
CA ARG A 33 4.05 -1.13 8.26
C ARG A 33 3.76 -0.07 9.31
N GLU A 34 4.51 -0.04 10.41
CA GLU A 34 4.35 1.00 11.45
C GLU A 34 4.57 2.40 10.87
N THR A 35 5.55 2.56 10.00
CA THR A 35 5.82 3.85 9.35
C THR A 35 4.66 4.27 8.44
N ALA A 36 4.04 3.32 7.72
CA ALA A 36 2.87 3.58 6.90
C ALA A 36 1.67 4.03 7.77
N GLU A 37 1.38 3.30 8.85
CA GLU A 37 0.30 3.64 9.78
C GLU A 37 0.51 5.03 10.42
N ARG A 38 1.73 5.36 10.87
CA ARG A 38 2.04 6.69 11.40
C ARG A 38 1.76 7.80 10.39
N ARG A 39 2.05 7.59 9.11
CA ARG A 39 1.78 8.59 8.05
C ARG A 39 0.30 8.79 7.81
N VAL A 40 -0.50 7.71 7.82
CA VAL A 40 -1.95 7.80 7.72
C VAL A 40 -2.51 8.58 8.91
N THR A 41 -2.09 8.26 10.14
CA THR A 41 -2.53 8.98 11.33
C THR A 41 -2.19 10.45 11.27
N LEU A 42 -0.95 10.81 10.87
CA LEU A 42 -0.54 12.21 10.70
C LEU A 42 -1.40 12.94 9.66
N PHE A 43 -1.66 12.31 8.51
CA PHE A 43 -2.54 12.88 7.48
C PHE A 43 -3.95 13.12 8.02
N LEU A 44 -4.54 12.13 8.69
CA LEU A 44 -5.88 12.25 9.29
C LEU A 44 -5.94 13.36 10.34
N THR A 45 -4.93 13.45 11.22
CA THR A 45 -4.83 14.50 12.22
C THR A 45 -4.77 15.88 11.55
N LEU A 46 -3.88 16.07 10.57
CA LEU A 46 -3.74 17.34 9.86
C LEU A 46 -5.01 17.73 9.11
N ALA A 47 -5.62 16.81 8.36
CA ALA A 47 -6.86 17.06 7.65
C ALA A 47 -7.99 17.44 8.62
N THR A 48 -8.13 16.70 9.72
CA THR A 48 -9.15 17.00 10.74
C THR A 48 -8.90 18.34 11.43
N THR A 49 -7.64 18.67 11.74
CA THR A 49 -7.29 19.97 12.33
C THR A 49 -7.64 21.12 11.38
N ILE A 50 -7.31 21.01 10.10
CA ILE A 50 -7.60 22.04 9.10
C ILE A 50 -9.11 22.22 8.92
N VAL A 51 -9.88 21.14 8.86
CA VAL A 51 -11.35 21.19 8.82
C VAL A 51 -11.90 21.80 10.11
N GLY A 52 -11.38 21.41 11.27
CA GLY A 52 -11.79 21.94 12.57
C GLY A 52 -11.55 23.44 12.70
N VAL A 53 -10.41 23.95 12.22
CA VAL A 53 -10.13 25.41 12.14
C VAL A 53 -11.15 26.10 11.25
N SER A 54 -11.49 25.52 10.10
CA SER A 54 -12.48 26.09 9.18
C SER A 54 -13.87 26.21 9.83
N VAL A 55 -14.28 25.19 10.61
CA VAL A 55 -15.53 25.21 11.39
C VAL A 55 -15.47 26.24 12.52
N ALA A 56 -14.35 26.35 13.23
CA ALA A 56 -14.17 27.35 14.30
C ALA A 56 -14.28 28.79 13.76
N LEU A 57 -13.68 29.06 12.60
CA LEU A 57 -13.82 30.36 11.91
C LEU A 57 -15.27 30.66 11.56
N SER A 58 -16.06 29.65 11.18
CA SER A 58 -17.50 29.83 10.93
C SER A 58 -18.27 30.24 12.18
N GLN A 59 -17.87 29.79 13.36
CA GLN A 59 -18.52 30.14 14.63
C GLN A 59 -18.20 31.58 15.08
N LEU A 60 -17.09 32.15 14.60
CA LEU A 60 -16.69 33.53 14.88
C LEU A 60 -17.45 34.56 14.01
N GLY A 61 -18.39 34.11 13.18
CA GLY A 61 -19.22 35.01 12.36
C GLY A 61 -18.49 35.59 11.15
N ILE A 62 -17.45 34.93 10.66
CA ILE A 62 -16.79 35.30 9.39
C ILE A 62 -17.80 35.24 8.24
N ALA A 63 -17.69 36.19 7.31
CA ALA A 63 -18.59 36.26 6.16
C ALA A 63 -18.52 34.96 5.33
N THR A 64 -19.67 34.49 4.83
CA THR A 64 -19.79 33.23 4.09
C THR A 64 -18.81 33.12 2.91
N VAL A 65 -18.61 34.22 2.16
CA VAL A 65 -17.68 34.23 1.01
C VAL A 65 -16.24 34.00 1.47
N GLN A 66 -15.80 34.67 2.55
CA GLN A 66 -14.46 34.47 3.12
C GLN A 66 -14.29 33.04 3.66
N LEU A 67 -15.34 32.46 4.25
CA LEU A 67 -15.32 31.05 4.66
C LEU A 67 -15.18 30.09 3.47
N LEU A 68 -15.87 30.36 2.36
CA LEU A 68 -15.75 29.54 1.15
C LEU A 68 -14.34 29.62 0.54
N GLU A 69 -13.71 30.80 0.54
CA GLU A 69 -12.33 30.99 0.08
C GLU A 69 -11.33 30.22 0.96
N VAL A 70 -11.48 30.31 2.29
CA VAL A 70 -10.65 29.55 3.25
C VAL A 70 -10.88 28.04 3.08
N ALA A 71 -12.13 27.61 2.91
CA ALA A 71 -12.47 26.20 2.67
C ALA A 71 -11.88 25.69 1.35
N PHE A 72 -11.84 26.52 0.31
CA PHE A 72 -11.25 26.16 -0.97
C PHE A 72 -9.73 26.01 -0.85
N ALA A 73 -9.06 26.99 -0.24
CA ALA A 73 -7.62 26.92 0.01
C ALA A 73 -7.24 25.72 0.88
N SER A 74 -8.04 25.43 1.90
CA SER A 74 -7.80 24.32 2.81
C SER A 74 -8.02 22.96 2.14
N ALA A 75 -9.13 22.79 1.40
CA ALA A 75 -9.40 21.57 0.64
C ALA A 75 -8.32 21.29 -0.40
N LEU A 76 -7.89 22.34 -1.13
CA LEU A 76 -6.81 22.22 -2.12
C LEU A 76 -5.48 21.83 -1.45
N GLY A 77 -5.15 22.42 -0.30
CA GLY A 77 -3.94 22.08 0.46
C GLY A 77 -3.96 20.63 0.96
N ILE A 78 -5.09 20.17 1.49
CA ILE A 78 -5.27 18.79 1.94
C ILE A 78 -5.16 17.81 0.76
N PHE A 79 -5.74 18.16 -0.40
CA PHE A 79 -5.63 17.34 -1.60
C PHE A 79 -4.17 17.14 -2.04
N PHE A 80 -3.38 18.22 -2.14
CA PHE A 80 -1.96 18.05 -2.50
C PHE A 80 -1.18 17.24 -1.46
N LEU A 81 -1.49 17.43 -0.17
CA LEU A 81 -0.90 16.64 0.89
C LEU A 81 -1.28 15.16 0.77
N GLY A 82 -2.53 14.85 0.45
CA GLY A 82 -3.04 13.50 0.27
C GLY A 82 -2.39 12.79 -0.92
N VAL A 83 -2.27 13.44 -2.08
CA VAL A 83 -1.54 12.92 -3.25
C VAL A 83 -0.09 12.53 -2.90
N ILE A 84 0.64 13.42 -2.21
CA ILE A 84 2.03 13.15 -1.79
C ILE A 84 2.06 11.96 -0.82
N THR A 85 1.13 11.92 0.12
CA THR A 85 1.05 10.86 1.14
C THR A 85 0.73 9.51 0.50
N PHE A 86 -0.22 9.49 -0.44
CA PHE A 86 -0.59 8.31 -1.22
C PHE A 86 0.61 7.76 -2.00
N HIS A 87 1.35 8.61 -2.70
CA HIS A 87 2.53 8.19 -3.46
C HIS A 87 3.57 7.54 -2.54
N ARG A 88 3.85 8.15 -1.37
CA ARG A 88 4.76 7.57 -0.38
C ARG A 88 4.28 6.24 0.18
N LEU A 89 2.97 6.09 0.42
CA LEU A 89 2.40 4.81 0.87
C LEU A 89 2.49 3.74 -0.21
N LEU A 90 2.33 4.12 -1.49
CA LEU A 90 2.50 3.22 -2.62
C LEU A 90 3.94 2.68 -2.71
N GLU A 91 4.96 3.56 -2.64
CA GLU A 91 6.38 3.16 -2.58
C GLU A 91 6.66 2.20 -1.42
N ARG A 92 6.12 2.49 -0.24
CA ARG A 92 6.31 1.66 0.97
C ARG A 92 5.63 0.31 0.84
N SER A 93 4.47 0.26 0.20
CA SER A 93 3.75 -0.99 -0.06
C SER A 93 4.54 -1.92 -0.99
N MET A 94 5.24 -1.35 -1.97
CA MET A 94 6.15 -2.11 -2.83
C MET A 94 7.33 -2.68 -2.03
N GLN A 95 7.97 -1.87 -1.17
CA GLN A 95 9.04 -2.34 -0.28
C GLN A 95 8.57 -3.48 0.64
N GLY A 96 7.36 -3.38 1.20
CA GLY A 96 6.78 -4.46 2.00
C GLY A 96 6.63 -5.77 1.23
N THR A 97 6.23 -5.69 -0.04
CA THR A 97 6.13 -6.85 -0.94
C THR A 97 7.50 -7.45 -1.25
N GLU A 98 8.54 -6.62 -1.41
CA GLU A 98 9.92 -7.07 -1.62
C GLU A 98 10.45 -7.88 -0.42
N TYR A 99 10.22 -7.40 0.81
CA TYR A 99 10.62 -8.13 2.00
C TYR A 99 9.94 -9.48 2.11
N LEU A 100 8.64 -9.55 1.77
CA LEU A 100 7.90 -10.80 1.82
C LEU A 100 8.37 -11.80 0.74
N ARG A 101 8.70 -11.34 -0.47
CA ARG A 101 9.36 -12.18 -1.50
C ARG A 101 10.73 -12.68 -1.05
N ALA A 102 11.51 -11.83 -0.37
CA ALA A 102 12.81 -12.23 0.19
C ALA A 102 12.66 -13.30 1.28
N ILE A 103 11.67 -13.15 2.17
CA ILE A 103 11.31 -14.17 3.18
C ILE A 103 10.93 -15.48 2.50
N ASN A 104 10.09 -15.45 1.47
CA ASN A 104 9.67 -16.65 0.74
C ASN A 104 10.84 -17.38 0.07
N ARG A 105 11.87 -16.64 -0.35
CA ARG A 105 13.11 -17.23 -0.87
C ARG A 105 13.92 -17.94 0.22
N ILE A 106 13.91 -17.44 1.45
CA ILE A 106 14.50 -18.14 2.59
C ILE A 106 13.67 -19.39 2.92
N HIS A 107 12.33 -19.31 2.88
CA HIS A 107 11.49 -20.50 3.05
C HIS A 107 11.81 -21.58 2.02
N HIS A 108 12.04 -21.21 0.77
CA HIS A 108 12.45 -22.15 -0.29
C HIS A 108 13.72 -22.91 0.09
N PHE A 109 14.74 -22.21 0.59
CA PHE A 109 16.01 -22.82 1.04
C PHE A 109 15.80 -23.86 2.16
N PHE A 110 14.87 -23.62 3.09
CA PHE A 110 14.59 -24.55 4.18
C PHE A 110 13.76 -25.75 3.71
N ILE A 111 12.79 -25.55 2.82
CA ILE A 111 11.98 -26.65 2.25
C ILE A 111 12.84 -27.59 1.40
N GLU A 112 13.81 -27.08 0.63
CA GLU A 112 14.75 -27.92 -0.11
C GLU A 112 15.52 -28.90 0.79
N ARG A 113 15.69 -28.56 2.09
CA ARG A 113 16.39 -29.39 3.08
C ARG A 113 15.47 -30.28 3.89
N ALA A 114 14.30 -29.77 4.24
CA ALA A 114 13.31 -30.45 5.06
C ALA A 114 11.92 -30.27 4.44
N PRO A 115 11.55 -31.05 3.41
CA PRO A 115 10.27 -30.89 2.72
C PRO A 115 9.05 -31.07 3.63
N GLU A 116 9.22 -31.82 4.72
CA GLU A 116 8.22 -32.04 5.77
C GLU A 116 7.73 -30.77 6.47
N ILE A 117 8.47 -29.65 6.38
CA ILE A 117 8.05 -28.38 6.98
C ILE A 117 7.04 -27.60 6.12
N GLU A 118 6.92 -27.94 4.83
CA GLU A 118 6.09 -27.18 3.88
C GLU A 118 4.63 -27.01 4.33
N PRO A 119 3.94 -28.02 4.90
CA PRO A 119 2.56 -27.86 5.37
C PRO A 119 2.40 -26.91 6.57
N TYR A 120 3.48 -26.62 7.28
CA TYR A 120 3.48 -25.73 8.45
C TYR A 120 3.73 -24.27 8.07
N LEU A 121 4.17 -24.00 6.84
CA LEU A 121 4.43 -22.65 6.36
C LEU A 121 3.14 -22.04 5.80
N PHE A 122 2.72 -20.93 6.41
CA PHE A 122 1.56 -20.17 5.93
C PHE A 122 1.83 -19.49 4.58
N TRP A 123 3.07 -19.04 4.35
CA TRP A 123 3.46 -18.36 3.12
C TRP A 123 4.10 -19.31 2.12
N ALA A 124 3.69 -19.22 0.86
CA ALA A 124 4.21 -20.06 -0.21
C ALA A 124 5.70 -19.77 -0.49
N PRO A 125 6.55 -20.78 -0.67
CA PRO A 125 8.00 -20.65 -0.79
C PRO A 125 8.44 -20.26 -2.21
N TYR A 126 7.79 -19.25 -2.79
CA TYR A 126 8.05 -18.80 -4.15
C TYR A 126 8.31 -17.29 -4.15
N ASP A 127 9.33 -16.86 -4.89
CA ASP A 127 9.80 -15.47 -4.88
C ASP A 127 9.07 -14.58 -5.91
N ASN A 128 8.11 -15.14 -6.66
CA ASN A 128 7.13 -14.41 -7.45
C ASN A 128 5.81 -14.14 -6.70
N LEU A 129 5.73 -14.56 -5.43
CA LEU A 129 4.57 -14.34 -4.57
C LEU A 129 5.00 -13.61 -3.29
N PRO A 130 4.17 -12.68 -2.77
CA PRO A 130 2.96 -12.16 -3.40
C PRO A 130 3.26 -11.25 -4.61
N ARG A 131 2.27 -11.13 -5.50
CA ARG A 131 2.32 -10.19 -6.63
C ARG A 131 2.17 -8.75 -6.14
N TYR A 132 2.73 -7.79 -6.88
CA TYR A 132 2.39 -6.38 -6.70
C TYR A 132 0.96 -6.17 -7.20
N ASP A 133 0.01 -6.13 -6.28
CA ASP A 133 -1.41 -5.92 -6.57
C ASP A 133 -1.97 -4.80 -5.69
N ALA A 134 -2.96 -4.09 -6.21
CA ALA A 134 -3.67 -3.02 -5.52
C ALA A 134 -4.30 -3.51 -4.21
N ARG A 135 -4.71 -4.79 -4.16
CA ARG A 135 -5.28 -5.46 -2.97
C ARG A 135 -4.32 -6.42 -2.28
N GLY A 136 -3.04 -6.36 -2.62
CA GLY A 136 -2.03 -7.27 -2.10
C GLY A 136 -1.73 -7.09 -0.61
N VAL A 137 -1.08 -8.10 -0.03
CA VAL A 137 -0.73 -8.21 1.40
C VAL A 137 0.23 -7.10 1.88
N GLY A 138 0.84 -6.35 0.96
CA GLY A 138 1.83 -5.30 1.23
C GLY A 138 1.28 -3.97 1.73
N GLY A 139 0.11 -3.89 2.36
CA GLY A 139 -0.41 -2.64 2.95
C GLY A 139 -1.33 -1.82 2.04
N ALA A 140 -2.17 -2.49 1.25
CA ALA A 140 -3.25 -1.85 0.48
C ALA A 140 -4.21 -1.04 1.37
N GLU A 141 -4.57 -1.59 2.52
CA GLU A 141 -5.59 -1.04 3.43
C GLU A 141 -5.29 0.40 3.89
N THR A 142 -4.04 0.68 4.27
CA THR A 142 -3.64 2.01 4.75
C THR A 142 -3.63 3.06 3.64
N ARG A 143 -3.28 2.65 2.42
CA ARG A 143 -3.26 3.52 1.22
C ARG A 143 -4.68 3.86 0.76
N GLU A 144 -5.61 2.89 0.77
CA GLU A 144 -7.00 3.08 0.33
C GLU A 144 -7.73 4.13 1.17
N VAL A 145 -7.49 4.17 2.49
CA VAL A 145 -8.08 5.18 3.38
C VAL A 145 -7.65 6.59 2.98
N VAL A 146 -6.35 6.80 2.72
CA VAL A 146 -5.83 8.11 2.30
C VAL A 146 -6.38 8.50 0.93
N LEU A 147 -6.42 7.57 -0.03
CA LEU A 147 -6.98 7.79 -1.36
C LEU A 147 -8.44 8.26 -1.29
N LEU A 148 -9.28 7.57 -0.50
CA LEU A 148 -10.69 7.89 -0.38
C LEU A 148 -10.88 9.34 0.12
N ILE A 149 -10.15 9.69 1.17
CA ILE A 149 -10.22 11.02 1.78
C ILE A 149 -9.72 12.08 0.79
N ASP A 150 -8.62 11.81 0.11
CA ASP A 150 -8.05 12.70 -0.90
C ASP A 150 -9.04 12.98 -2.04
N CYS A 151 -9.74 11.95 -2.53
CA CYS A 151 -10.77 12.09 -3.55
C CYS A 151 -11.95 12.95 -3.06
N ILE A 152 -12.35 12.83 -1.79
CA ILE A 152 -13.41 13.67 -1.20
C ILE A 152 -12.97 15.13 -1.24
N PHE A 153 -11.74 15.44 -0.80
CA PHE A 153 -11.23 16.80 -0.82
C PHE A 153 -11.10 17.35 -2.24
N PHE A 154 -10.70 16.53 -3.21
CA PHE A 154 -10.72 16.93 -4.62
C PHE A 154 -12.13 17.30 -5.12
N GLY A 155 -13.14 16.49 -4.79
CA GLY A 155 -14.53 16.80 -5.12
C GLY A 155 -14.99 18.13 -4.50
N VAL A 156 -14.62 18.40 -3.24
CA VAL A 156 -14.89 19.68 -2.56
C VAL A 156 -14.17 20.84 -3.26
N THR A 157 -12.90 20.67 -3.63
CA THR A 157 -12.13 21.67 -4.38
C THR A 157 -12.76 22.00 -5.74
N VAL A 158 -13.40 21.04 -6.41
CA VAL A 158 -14.13 21.27 -7.67
C VAL A 158 -15.47 21.99 -7.43
N ALA A 159 -16.18 21.66 -6.34
CA ALA A 159 -17.49 22.24 -6.04
C ALA A 159 -17.41 23.70 -5.54
N LEU A 160 -16.43 24.02 -4.70
CA LEU A 160 -16.35 25.32 -4.00
C LEU A 160 -16.25 26.54 -4.92
N PRO A 161 -15.45 26.56 -6.01
CA PRO A 161 -15.39 27.69 -6.93
C PRO A 161 -16.77 28.07 -7.48
N LEU A 162 -17.61 27.08 -7.81
CA LEU A 162 -18.96 27.33 -8.33
C LEU A 162 -19.84 28.02 -7.29
N MET A 163 -19.70 27.68 -6.01
CA MET A 163 -20.42 28.32 -4.91
C MET A 163 -19.89 29.73 -4.59
N ILE A 164 -18.61 30.00 -4.83
CA ILE A 164 -18.02 31.34 -4.68
C ILE A 164 -18.57 32.28 -5.74
N PHE A 165 -18.77 31.81 -6.98
CA PHE A 165 -19.33 32.62 -8.07
C PHE A 165 -20.81 32.92 -7.87
N ASP A 166 -21.63 31.90 -7.59
CA ASP A 166 -23.06 32.07 -7.36
C ASP A 166 -23.59 30.97 -6.43
N ILE A 167 -24.12 31.40 -5.29
CA ILE A 167 -24.69 30.51 -4.27
C ILE A 167 -25.91 29.75 -4.82
N ASN A 168 -26.62 30.26 -5.82
CA ASN A 168 -27.78 29.55 -6.41
C ASN A 168 -27.39 28.29 -7.19
N LEU A 169 -26.10 28.11 -7.51
CA LEU A 169 -25.60 26.96 -8.26
C LEU A 169 -25.32 25.73 -7.40
N VAL A 170 -25.83 25.64 -6.16
CA VAL A 170 -25.54 24.53 -5.21
C VAL A 170 -25.70 23.15 -5.86
N VAL A 171 -26.79 22.93 -6.61
CA VAL A 171 -27.06 21.62 -7.24
C VAL A 171 -25.98 21.28 -8.28
N ILE A 172 -25.59 22.26 -9.10
CA ILE A 172 -24.54 22.09 -10.12
C ILE A 172 -23.18 21.89 -9.44
N ALA A 173 -22.90 22.62 -8.35
CA ALA A 173 -21.69 22.49 -7.57
C ALA A 173 -21.53 21.08 -6.96
N ILE A 174 -22.60 20.53 -6.38
CA ILE A 174 -22.62 19.16 -5.84
C ILE A 174 -22.36 18.15 -6.95
N LEU A 175 -23.06 18.26 -8.09
CA LEU A 175 -22.86 17.35 -9.23
C LEU A 175 -21.43 17.42 -9.76
N ALA A 176 -20.87 18.62 -9.93
CA ALA A 176 -19.49 18.82 -10.35
C ALA A 176 -18.50 18.19 -9.35
N GLY A 177 -18.74 18.36 -8.05
CA GLY A 177 -17.92 17.76 -7.00
C GLY A 177 -17.97 16.22 -7.00
N VAL A 178 -19.15 15.63 -7.18
CA VAL A 178 -19.31 14.16 -7.30
C VAL A 178 -18.59 13.63 -8.55
N ILE A 179 -18.73 14.32 -9.69
CA ILE A 179 -18.00 13.95 -10.91
C ILE A 179 -16.49 14.06 -10.67
N GLY A 180 -16.02 15.13 -10.05
CA GLY A 180 -14.62 15.32 -9.67
C GLY A 180 -14.10 14.19 -8.78
N PHE A 181 -14.85 13.81 -7.74
CA PHE A 181 -14.55 12.69 -6.86
C PHE A 181 -14.37 11.39 -7.65
N VAL A 182 -15.33 11.04 -8.51
CA VAL A 182 -15.28 9.79 -9.30
C VAL A 182 -14.09 9.80 -10.26
N LEU A 183 -13.85 10.92 -10.95
CA LEU A 183 -12.71 11.04 -11.86
C LEU A 183 -11.38 10.90 -11.12
N CYS A 184 -11.25 11.51 -9.94
CA CYS A 184 -10.05 11.42 -9.12
C CYS A 184 -9.81 9.99 -8.60
N LEU A 185 -10.87 9.31 -8.18
CA LEU A 185 -10.81 7.92 -7.73
C LEU A 185 -10.36 6.98 -8.86
N VAL A 186 -10.94 7.15 -10.05
CA VAL A 186 -10.53 6.39 -11.23
C VAL A 186 -9.08 6.68 -11.60
N ALA A 187 -8.67 7.96 -11.58
CA ALA A 187 -7.30 8.35 -11.88
C ALA A 187 -6.28 7.72 -10.90
N HIS A 188 -6.57 7.74 -9.60
CA HIS A 188 -5.71 7.13 -8.59
C HIS A 188 -5.59 5.61 -8.77
N HIS A 189 -6.70 4.90 -9.00
CA HIS A 189 -6.65 3.46 -9.24
C HIS A 189 -5.95 3.10 -10.55
N GLN A 190 -6.12 3.88 -11.61
CA GLN A 190 -5.38 3.68 -12.85
C GLN A 190 -3.88 3.89 -12.64
N TYR A 191 -3.52 4.97 -11.94
CA TYR A 191 -2.12 5.26 -11.60
C TYR A 191 -1.49 4.12 -10.79
N GLU A 192 -2.15 3.70 -9.72
CA GLU A 192 -1.73 2.57 -8.87
C GLU A 192 -1.48 1.30 -9.69
N ARG A 193 -2.44 0.91 -10.55
CA ARG A 193 -2.32 -0.28 -11.39
C ARG A 193 -1.16 -0.20 -12.37
N VAL A 194 -0.95 0.96 -13.00
CA VAL A 194 0.13 1.16 -13.96
C VAL A 194 1.49 1.08 -13.27
N VAL A 195 1.64 1.73 -12.11
CA VAL A 195 2.90 1.72 -11.37
C VAL A 195 3.21 0.32 -10.84
N LEU A 196 2.24 -0.36 -10.23
CA LEU A 196 2.45 -1.74 -9.74
C LEU A 196 2.77 -2.72 -10.86
N ALA A 197 2.09 -2.60 -12.02
CA ALA A 197 2.39 -3.45 -13.18
C ALA A 197 3.79 -3.19 -13.75
N ARG A 198 4.26 -1.95 -13.70
CA ARG A 198 5.63 -1.59 -14.11
C ARG A 198 6.66 -2.21 -13.18
N GLU A 199 6.44 -2.11 -11.88
CA GLU A 199 7.33 -2.70 -10.87
C GLU A 199 7.35 -4.23 -10.97
N GLU A 200 6.20 -4.89 -11.16
CA GLU A 200 6.15 -6.33 -11.35
C GLU A 200 6.98 -6.77 -12.57
N LYS A 201 6.86 -6.06 -13.70
CA LYS A 201 7.68 -6.35 -14.89
C LYS A 201 9.16 -6.20 -14.63
N GLN A 202 9.56 -5.13 -13.93
CA GLN A 202 10.97 -4.88 -13.60
C GLN A 202 11.53 -5.94 -12.65
N LYS A 203 10.74 -6.38 -11.67
CA LYS A 203 11.18 -7.35 -10.66
C LYS A 203 11.08 -8.80 -11.14
N ALA A 204 10.26 -9.07 -12.16
CA ALA A 204 10.17 -10.39 -12.79
C ALA A 204 11.52 -10.90 -13.33
N GLU A 205 12.43 -10.00 -13.73
CA GLU A 205 13.78 -10.36 -14.20
C GLU A 205 14.68 -10.94 -13.10
N ILE A 206 14.37 -10.67 -11.82
CA ILE A 206 15.20 -11.04 -10.66
C ILE A 206 14.65 -12.29 -9.95
N VAL A 207 13.43 -12.73 -10.31
CA VAL A 207 12.77 -13.94 -9.79
C VAL A 207 13.61 -15.18 -10.13
N ARG A 208 13.96 -15.96 -9.10
CA ARG A 208 14.76 -17.18 -9.22
C ARG A 208 13.96 -18.45 -8.99
N TYR A 209 12.95 -18.40 -8.12
CA TYR A 209 12.15 -19.55 -7.70
C TYR A 209 10.65 -19.30 -7.97
N PRO A 210 10.25 -19.24 -9.26
CA PRO A 210 8.87 -18.94 -9.61
C PRO A 210 7.94 -20.11 -9.28
N PHE A 211 6.74 -19.80 -8.79
CA PHE A 211 5.63 -20.76 -8.77
C PHE A 211 5.26 -21.18 -10.21
N SER A 212 5.37 -22.47 -10.52
CA SER A 212 5.04 -23.00 -11.86
C SER A 212 3.53 -23.17 -12.06
N GLU A 213 3.01 -22.89 -13.26
CA GLU A 213 1.57 -23.08 -13.54
C GLU A 213 1.14 -24.55 -13.52
N SER A 214 2.06 -25.50 -13.75
CA SER A 214 1.81 -26.94 -13.59
C SER A 214 1.50 -27.35 -12.14
N GLN A 215 2.06 -26.64 -11.15
CA GLN A 215 1.80 -26.87 -9.72
C GLN A 215 0.47 -26.25 -9.25
N ARG A 216 -0.11 -25.31 -10.03
CA ARG A 216 -1.39 -24.65 -9.71
C ARG A 216 -2.58 -25.62 -9.80
N GLY A 217 -2.54 -26.59 -10.73
CA GLY A 217 -3.59 -27.60 -10.89
C GLY A 217 -3.64 -28.65 -9.78
N GLU A 218 -2.49 -28.95 -9.16
CA GLU A 218 -2.37 -30.02 -8.16
C GLU A 218 -2.71 -29.52 -6.73
N LYS A 219 -2.26 -28.31 -6.35
CA LYS A 219 -2.54 -27.72 -5.02
C LYS A 219 -3.93 -27.05 -4.89
N VAL A 220 -4.56 -26.60 -5.98
CA VAL A 220 -5.96 -26.13 -5.93
C VAL A 220 -6.91 -27.28 -5.58
N LYS A 221 -6.59 -28.52 -6.00
CA LYS A 221 -7.39 -29.70 -5.65
C LYS A 221 -7.32 -30.03 -4.15
N GLN A 222 -6.16 -29.85 -3.51
CA GLN A 222 -5.99 -30.08 -2.06
C GLN A 222 -6.69 -29.04 -1.18
N LEU A 223 -6.91 -27.81 -1.66
CA LEU A 223 -7.67 -26.78 -0.94
C LEU A 223 -9.20 -26.94 -1.07
N THR A 224 -9.69 -27.76 -2.00
CA THR A 224 -11.14 -28.01 -2.23
C THR A 224 -11.61 -29.41 -1.81
N THR A 225 -10.75 -30.27 -1.25
CA THR A 225 -11.14 -31.64 -0.81
C THR A 225 -11.11 -31.87 0.70
N ASN A 226 -10.89 -30.82 1.50
CA ASN A 226 -11.10 -30.90 2.95
C ASN A 226 -12.35 -30.10 3.33
N GLU A 227 -13.50 -30.59 2.88
CA GLU A 227 -14.73 -30.48 3.67
C GLU A 227 -14.66 -31.54 4.79
N PRO A 228 -15.09 -31.16 6.00
CA PRO A 228 -16.26 -31.81 6.56
C PRO A 228 -17.54 -30.99 6.33
#